data_AF-A0A924PTS6-F1
#
_entry.id   AF-A0A924PTS6-F1
#
_cell.length_a   1.000
_cell.length_b   1.000
_cell.length_c   1.000
_cell.angle_alpha   90.00
_cell.angle_beta   90.00
_cell.angle_gamma   90.00
#
_symmetry.space_group_name_H-M   'P 1'
#
loop_
_entity.id
_entity.type
_entity.pdbx_description
1 polymer ?
#
loop_
_entity_poly.entity_id
_entity_poly.type
_entity_poly.pdbx_seq_one_letter_code
_entity_poly.pdbx_strand_id
1 'polypeptide(L)'
;MPKVAIDRRRFLIGSTAAALVGVRAATDIHDGELGAPPQTLRGAVPWQEGQADSPPGVTGTDFRFFTVSERAFIEAGMARLIPNDTVGPGAVDAGVPFFLDRQLLGPFGRGDHYFLGGPWPSGTPQQGYQSRFTPAQLYRAAIMAINRYTEANFSNAPFAKLMAADQDKVLMGLESGDVKLDNGVDGKSFFTMLLQNTKEGYFSDPIYGGNKDMGAWKMIGFPGAHYNYRDWVARHGETVTIKPVSLLGRPGWTQA
;
A
#
# COMPACT_ATOMS: atom_id res chain seq x y z
N MET A 1 -37.03 43.27 12.49
CA MET A 1 -36.13 42.42 11.68
C MET A 1 -36.60 40.98 11.76
N PRO A 2 -37.17 40.41 10.69
CA PRO A 2 -37.64 39.03 10.70
C PRO A 2 -36.45 38.07 10.59
N LYS A 3 -36.38 37.07 11.48
CA LYS A 3 -35.36 36.00 11.43
C LYS A 3 -35.61 35.10 10.23
N VAL A 4 -34.65 35.02 9.30
CA VAL A 4 -34.66 34.06 8.20
C VAL A 4 -34.46 32.66 8.79
N ALA A 5 -35.48 31.79 8.67
CA ALA A 5 -35.37 30.39 9.03
C ALA A 5 -34.67 29.62 7.89
N ILE A 6 -33.42 29.20 8.12
CA ILE A 6 -32.68 28.36 7.17
C ILE A 6 -33.13 26.91 7.37
N ASP A 7 -33.89 26.39 6.41
CA ASP A 7 -34.29 24.99 6.34
C ASP A 7 -33.10 24.12 5.90
N ARG A 8 -32.72 23.16 6.74
CA ARG A 8 -31.61 22.22 6.54
C ARG A 8 -31.73 21.41 5.24
N ARG A 9 -32.94 21.23 4.69
CA ARG A 9 -33.15 20.52 3.42
C ARG A 9 -32.76 21.35 2.18
N ARG A 10 -32.84 22.68 2.24
CA ARG A 10 -32.49 23.54 1.10
C ARG A 10 -30.98 23.76 0.95
N PHE A 11 -30.23 23.64 2.05
CA PHE A 11 -28.76 23.75 2.02
C PHE A 11 -28.10 22.57 1.28
N LEU A 12 -28.67 21.36 1.35
CA LEU A 12 -28.12 20.16 0.72
C LEU A 12 -28.41 20.02 -0.79
N ILE A 13 -29.29 20.85 -1.34
CA ILE A 13 -29.69 20.79 -2.76
C ILE A 13 -28.98 21.87 -3.59
N GLY A 14 -28.27 22.81 -2.96
CA GLY A 14 -27.80 24.06 -3.58
C GLY A 14 -26.40 24.09 -4.19
N SER A 15 -25.67 22.98 -4.29
CA SER A 15 -24.29 22.97 -4.83
C SER A 15 -24.17 22.11 -6.08
N THR A 16 -24.73 22.58 -7.19
CA THR A 16 -24.39 22.10 -8.54
C THR A 16 -24.35 23.26 -9.53
N ALA A 17 -23.14 23.71 -9.87
CA ALA A 17 -22.70 24.38 -11.11
C ALA A 17 -21.37 25.10 -10.81
N ALA A 18 -20.30 25.10 -11.60
CA ALA A 18 -19.97 24.51 -12.89
C ALA A 18 -18.43 24.56 -13.01
N ALA A 19 -17.81 23.62 -13.73
CA ALA A 19 -16.45 23.83 -14.25
C ALA A 19 -16.32 23.16 -15.62
N LEU A 20 -15.81 23.95 -16.56
CA LEU A 20 -15.64 23.69 -17.99
C LEU A 20 -14.76 22.46 -18.25
N VAL A 21 -15.21 21.58 -19.15
CA VAL A 21 -14.44 20.43 -19.64
C VAL A 21 -13.49 20.91 -20.73
N GLY A 22 -12.22 21.09 -20.38
CA GLY A 22 -11.11 21.00 -21.33
C GLY A 22 -10.65 19.55 -21.38
N VAL A 23 -10.97 18.83 -22.47
CA VAL A 23 -10.45 17.47 -22.69
C VAL A 23 -8.98 17.60 -23.09
N ARG A 24 -8.07 17.60 -22.10
CA ARG A 24 -6.80 16.92 -22.31
C ARG A 24 -7.11 15.45 -22.13
N ALA A 25 -6.83 14.64 -23.16
CA ALA A 25 -6.65 13.21 -22.94
C ALA A 25 -5.47 13.07 -21.97
N ALA A 26 -5.78 13.07 -20.67
CA ALA A 26 -4.89 12.52 -19.68
C ALA A 26 -4.73 11.07 -20.13
N THR A 27 -3.51 10.65 -20.43
CA THR A 27 -3.20 9.23 -20.40
C THR A 27 -3.69 8.73 -19.04
N ASP A 28 -4.71 7.86 -19.02
CA ASP A 28 -5.22 7.28 -17.79
C ASP A 28 -4.09 6.45 -17.19
N ILE A 29 -3.32 7.07 -16.29
CA ILE A 29 -2.25 6.40 -15.58
C ILE A 29 -2.89 5.74 -14.37
N HIS A 30 -2.97 4.42 -14.43
CA HIS A 30 -3.48 3.62 -13.33
C HIS A 30 -2.34 3.20 -12.41
N ASP A 31 -2.44 3.60 -11.14
CA ASP A 31 -1.45 3.32 -10.09
C ASP A 31 -1.91 2.20 -9.12
N GLY A 32 -2.79 1.31 -9.59
CA GLY A 32 -3.30 0.20 -8.78
C GLY A 32 -4.21 0.64 -7.62
N GLU A 33 -4.97 1.72 -7.81
CA GLU A 33 -5.86 2.27 -6.78
C GLU A 33 -6.97 1.28 -6.39
N LEU A 34 -7.21 1.13 -5.09
CA LEU A 34 -8.36 0.41 -4.52
C LEU A 34 -9.48 1.43 -4.23
N GLY A 35 -10.64 1.25 -4.87
CA GLY A 35 -11.86 2.02 -4.61
C GLY A 35 -12.12 3.12 -5.63
N ALA A 36 -12.93 2.81 -6.65
CA ALA A 36 -13.49 3.80 -7.55
C ALA A 36 -14.51 4.70 -6.82
N PRO A 37 -14.74 5.96 -7.27
CA PRO A 37 -15.80 6.79 -6.70
C PRO A 37 -17.16 6.06 -6.78
N PRO A 38 -18.03 6.21 -5.76
CA PRO A 38 -19.30 5.51 -5.72
C PRO A 38 -20.18 5.88 -6.92
N GLN A 39 -20.62 4.89 -7.67
CA GLN A 39 -21.49 5.06 -8.83
C GLN A 39 -22.91 4.59 -8.52
N THR A 40 -23.91 5.40 -8.88
CA THR A 40 -25.33 5.00 -8.81
C THR A 40 -25.77 4.53 -10.19
N LEU A 41 -26.15 3.26 -10.29
CA LEU A 41 -26.65 2.65 -11.52
C LEU A 41 -28.19 2.59 -11.47
N ARG A 42 -28.87 2.99 -12.55
CA ARG A 42 -30.34 2.94 -12.68
C ARG A 42 -30.72 2.40 -14.06
N GLY A 43 -31.75 1.55 -14.11
CA GLY A 43 -32.36 1.07 -15.36
C GLY A 43 -31.75 -0.19 -15.96
N ALA A 44 -30.41 -0.34 -15.94
CA ALA A 44 -29.71 -1.55 -16.35
C ALA A 44 -28.40 -1.71 -15.57
N VAL A 45 -27.89 -2.94 -15.47
CA VAL A 45 -26.53 -3.19 -15.00
C VAL A 45 -25.55 -2.85 -16.13
N PRO A 46 -24.43 -2.17 -15.86
CA PRO A 46 -23.46 -1.75 -16.88
C PRO A 46 -22.59 -2.91 -17.38
N TRP A 47 -22.78 -4.11 -16.84
CA TRP A 47 -22.06 -5.30 -17.26
C TRP A 47 -22.38 -5.63 -18.73
N GLN A 48 -21.32 -5.87 -19.50
CA GLN A 48 -21.40 -6.44 -20.84
C GLN A 48 -20.89 -7.88 -20.80
N GLU A 49 -21.59 -8.80 -21.48
CA GLU A 49 -21.14 -10.17 -21.62
C GLU A 49 -19.75 -10.23 -22.26
N GLY A 50 -18.82 -10.94 -21.63
CA GLY A 50 -17.43 -11.04 -22.09
C GLY A 50 -16.50 -9.88 -21.69
N GLN A 51 -17.01 -8.77 -21.13
CA GLN A 51 -16.15 -7.79 -20.48
C GLN A 51 -15.84 -8.21 -19.04
N ALA A 52 -14.56 -8.34 -18.73
CA ALA A 52 -14.07 -8.42 -17.36
C ALA A 52 -13.67 -7.02 -16.89
N ASP A 53 -14.35 -6.51 -15.86
CA ASP A 53 -13.93 -5.31 -15.12
C ASP A 53 -12.72 -5.66 -14.23
N SER A 54 -11.58 -5.97 -14.85
CA SER A 54 -10.35 -6.17 -14.10
C SER A 54 -9.85 -4.82 -13.61
N PRO A 55 -9.47 -4.69 -12.32
CA PRO A 55 -8.83 -3.47 -11.85
C PRO A 55 -7.57 -3.21 -12.68
N PRO A 56 -7.34 -1.95 -13.08
CA PRO A 56 -6.20 -1.64 -13.92
C PRO A 56 -4.90 -1.87 -13.13
N GLY A 57 -3.98 -2.61 -13.72
CA GLY A 57 -2.68 -2.86 -13.11
C GLY A 57 -1.79 -1.62 -13.11
N VAL A 58 -0.79 -1.62 -12.23
CA VAL A 58 0.25 -0.61 -12.19
C VAL A 58 1.01 -0.61 -13.51
N THR A 59 1.23 0.59 -14.04
CA THR A 59 1.99 0.82 -15.27
C THR A 59 3.35 1.47 -15.00
N GLY A 60 4.33 1.11 -15.85
CA GLY A 60 5.71 1.59 -15.76
C GLY A 60 6.53 0.93 -14.63
N THR A 61 7.78 1.33 -14.51
CA THR A 61 8.75 0.80 -13.53
C THR A 61 9.34 1.86 -12.62
N ASP A 62 8.97 3.12 -12.85
CA ASP A 62 9.57 4.26 -12.16
C ASP A 62 8.91 4.48 -10.79
N PHE A 63 9.74 4.79 -9.79
CA PHE A 63 9.27 5.30 -8.51
C PHE A 63 8.84 6.76 -8.67
N ARG A 64 7.74 7.12 -8.00
CA ARG A 64 7.07 8.41 -8.16
C ARG A 64 6.82 9.11 -6.84
N PHE A 65 6.66 8.37 -5.75
CA PHE A 65 6.60 8.96 -4.42
C PHE A 65 8.01 9.19 -3.90
N PHE A 66 8.75 8.11 -3.63
CA PHE A 66 10.02 8.18 -2.94
C PHE A 66 11.10 8.85 -3.78
N THR A 67 11.87 9.71 -3.13
CA THR A 67 13.17 10.13 -3.67
C THR A 67 14.15 8.96 -3.66
N VAL A 68 15.27 9.09 -4.36
CA VAL A 68 16.30 8.04 -4.42
C VAL A 68 16.82 7.64 -3.03
N SER A 69 17.01 8.61 -2.12
CA SER A 69 17.50 8.34 -0.76
C SER A 69 16.44 7.68 0.12
N GLU A 70 15.18 8.09 0.02
CA GLU A 70 14.08 7.46 0.76
C GLU A 70 13.78 6.05 0.25
N ARG A 71 13.86 5.84 -1.07
CA ARG A 71 13.76 4.52 -1.67
C ARG A 71 14.83 3.59 -1.11
N ALA A 72 16.08 4.05 -1.03
CA ALA A 72 17.18 3.26 -0.46
C ALA A 72 16.93 2.91 1.02
N PHE A 73 16.32 3.81 1.79
CA PHE A 73 15.88 3.53 3.16
C PHE A 73 14.84 2.39 3.19
N ILE A 74 13.80 2.50 2.36
CA ILE A 74 12.70 1.55 2.33
C ILE A 74 13.17 0.18 1.86
N GLU A 75 13.98 0.12 0.80
CA GLU A 75 14.59 -1.13 0.32
C GLU A 75 15.43 -1.80 1.42
N ALA A 76 16.28 -1.03 2.11
CA ALA A 76 17.08 -1.56 3.21
C ALA A 76 16.20 -2.10 4.35
N GLY A 77 15.19 -1.35 4.78
CA GLY A 77 14.30 -1.76 5.85
C GLY A 77 13.50 -3.02 5.50
N MET A 78 12.87 -3.04 4.32
CA MET A 78 12.08 -4.19 3.87
C MET A 78 12.94 -5.43 3.62
N ALA A 79 14.18 -5.28 3.18
CA ALA A 79 15.13 -6.39 3.04
C ALA A 79 15.50 -7.04 4.39
N ARG A 80 15.37 -6.33 5.51
CA ARG A 80 15.51 -6.92 6.86
C ARG A 80 14.24 -7.63 7.32
N LEU A 81 13.07 -7.13 6.92
CA LEU A 81 11.77 -7.71 7.30
C LEU A 81 11.47 -9.04 6.58
N ILE A 82 11.74 -9.10 5.27
CA ILE A 82 11.62 -10.33 4.46
C ILE A 82 12.89 -10.42 3.59
N PRO A 83 13.95 -11.08 4.07
CA PRO A 83 15.18 -11.26 3.32
C PRO A 83 15.01 -12.30 2.21
N ASN A 84 15.93 -12.29 1.24
CA ASN A 84 16.09 -13.40 0.31
C ASN A 84 16.54 -14.66 1.06
N ASP A 85 15.89 -15.79 0.78
CA ASP A 85 16.29 -17.09 1.30
C ASP A 85 16.19 -18.18 0.22
N THR A 86 16.40 -19.44 0.61
CA THR A 86 16.33 -20.57 -0.32
C THR A 86 14.89 -20.99 -0.69
N VAL A 87 13.89 -20.46 0.01
CA VAL A 87 12.49 -20.87 -0.05
C VAL A 87 11.69 -19.90 -0.93
N GLY A 88 12.00 -18.61 -0.92
CA GLY A 88 11.32 -17.62 -1.73
C GLY A 88 12.12 -16.32 -1.94
N PRO A 89 11.56 -15.40 -2.76
CA PRO A 89 12.18 -14.10 -2.98
C PRO A 89 12.07 -13.23 -1.72
N GLY A 90 13.00 -12.31 -1.53
CA GLY A 90 12.90 -11.26 -0.52
C GLY A 90 11.89 -10.20 -0.91
N ALA A 91 11.51 -9.32 0.03
CA ALA A 91 10.57 -8.23 -0.24
C ALA A 91 11.03 -7.31 -1.38
N VAL A 92 12.32 -7.03 -1.49
CA VAL A 92 12.85 -6.15 -2.55
C VAL A 92 12.71 -6.82 -3.92
N ASP A 93 13.09 -8.09 -4.05
CA ASP A 93 13.02 -8.85 -5.31
C ASP A 93 11.57 -9.13 -5.72
N ALA A 94 10.67 -9.25 -4.73
CA ALA A 94 9.23 -9.34 -4.94
C ALA A 94 8.57 -8.00 -5.32
N GLY A 95 9.31 -6.88 -5.41
CA GLY A 95 8.76 -5.58 -5.83
C GLY A 95 8.00 -4.82 -4.75
N VAL A 96 8.08 -5.23 -3.49
CA VAL A 96 7.33 -4.62 -2.37
C VAL A 96 7.61 -3.11 -2.19
N PRO A 97 8.86 -2.61 -2.33
CA PRO A 97 9.10 -1.16 -2.28
C PRO A 97 8.35 -0.37 -3.37
N PHE A 98 8.23 -0.96 -4.57
CA PHE A 98 7.51 -0.34 -5.69
C PHE A 98 5.99 -0.35 -5.47
N PHE A 99 5.45 -1.45 -4.93
CA PHE A 99 4.06 -1.49 -4.43
C PHE A 99 3.80 -0.35 -3.45
N LEU A 100 4.64 -0.20 -2.42
CA LEU A 100 4.45 0.82 -1.39
C LEU A 100 4.52 2.24 -1.98
N ASP A 101 5.44 2.49 -2.91
CA ASP A 101 5.54 3.77 -3.61
C ASP A 101 4.21 4.18 -4.26
N ARG A 102 3.55 3.25 -4.96
CA ARG A 102 2.26 3.50 -5.60
C ARG A 102 1.13 3.66 -4.60
N GLN A 103 1.10 2.84 -3.54
CA GLN A 103 0.09 2.99 -2.48
C GLN A 103 0.20 4.35 -1.76
N LEU A 104 1.42 4.89 -1.58
CA LEU A 104 1.63 6.19 -0.93
C LEU A 104 1.29 7.40 -1.82
N LEU A 105 1.16 7.22 -3.14
CA LEU A 105 0.59 8.25 -4.03
C LEU A 105 -0.94 8.24 -4.03
N GLY A 106 -1.51 7.06 -3.84
CA GLY A 106 -2.94 6.84 -3.88
C GLY A 106 -3.70 7.30 -2.62
N PRO A 107 -4.99 6.94 -2.53
CA PRO A 107 -5.87 7.26 -1.41
C PRO A 107 -5.31 6.83 -0.04
N PHE A 108 -4.60 5.69 0.01
CA PHE A 108 -3.94 5.21 1.22
C PHE A 108 -2.93 6.24 1.73
N GLY A 109 -1.99 6.68 0.88
CA GLY A 109 -0.98 7.67 1.26
C GLY A 109 -1.55 9.03 1.67
N ARG A 110 -2.61 9.47 0.99
CA ARG A 110 -3.36 10.69 1.35
C ARG A 110 -4.17 10.57 2.64
N GLY A 111 -4.37 9.33 3.12
CA GLY A 111 -5.11 9.07 4.32
C GLY A 111 -6.63 9.20 4.16
N ASP A 112 -7.14 9.00 2.95
CA ASP A 112 -8.57 9.23 2.60
C ASP A 112 -9.53 8.37 3.45
N HIS A 113 -9.05 7.24 3.99
CA HIS A 113 -9.79 6.32 4.85
C HIS A 113 -9.39 6.37 6.33
N TYR A 114 -8.48 7.28 6.71
CA TYR A 114 -8.04 7.44 8.09
C TYR A 114 -8.74 8.63 8.75
N PHE A 115 -9.08 8.45 10.03
CA PHE A 115 -9.49 9.58 10.85
C PHE A 115 -8.25 10.37 11.28
N LEU A 116 -7.98 11.48 10.61
CA LEU A 116 -6.85 12.36 10.88
C LEU A 116 -7.23 13.55 11.76
N GLY A 117 -8.49 13.67 12.16
CA GLY A 117 -8.97 14.72 13.05
C GLY A 117 -8.44 14.54 14.47
N GLY A 118 -8.18 15.65 15.17
CA GLY A 118 -7.84 15.60 16.58
C GLY A 118 -9.07 15.39 17.48
N PRO A 119 -8.86 15.14 18.80
CA PRO A 119 -7.57 14.98 19.47
C PRO A 119 -6.93 13.60 19.17
N TRP A 120 -5.60 13.52 19.19
CA TRP A 120 -4.82 12.28 18.99
C TRP A 120 -4.20 11.76 20.30
N PRO A 121 -5.01 11.31 21.28
CA PRO A 121 -4.47 10.69 22.47
C PRO A 121 -3.81 9.35 22.12
N SER A 122 -2.95 8.85 22.99
CA SER A 122 -2.49 7.46 22.90
C SER A 122 -3.69 6.53 23.03
N GLY A 123 -4.02 5.84 21.95
CA GLY A 123 -5.10 4.87 21.91
C GLY A 123 -4.69 3.50 22.46
N THR A 124 -5.66 2.60 22.62
CA THR A 124 -5.38 1.18 22.81
C THR A 124 -4.96 0.55 21.47
N PRO A 125 -4.24 -0.59 21.49
CA PRO A 125 -3.83 -1.26 20.26
C PRO A 125 -4.99 -1.62 19.30
N GLN A 126 -6.20 -1.78 19.82
CA GLN A 126 -7.41 -2.12 19.05
C GLN A 126 -8.01 -0.93 18.30
N GLN A 127 -7.62 0.31 18.64
CA GLN A 127 -8.16 1.52 18.02
C GLN A 127 -7.49 1.88 16.68
N GLY A 128 -6.55 1.06 16.22
CA GLY A 128 -5.88 1.24 14.94
C GLY A 128 -4.98 2.47 14.90
N TYR A 129 -4.82 3.04 13.72
CA TYR A 129 -3.92 4.17 13.48
C TYR A 129 -4.45 5.47 14.09
N GLN A 130 -3.73 6.01 15.06
CA GLN A 130 -4.06 7.24 15.78
C GLN A 130 -2.94 8.26 15.58
N SER A 131 -3.04 9.08 14.52
CA SER A 131 -2.03 10.07 14.19
C SER A 131 -2.61 11.22 13.38
N ARG A 132 -2.00 12.40 13.51
CA ARG A 132 -2.27 13.56 12.66
C ARG A 132 -1.72 13.40 11.25
N PHE A 133 -0.72 12.52 11.09
CA PHE A 133 -0.04 12.34 9.82
C PHE A 133 -0.87 11.41 8.93
N THR A 134 -1.06 11.78 7.67
CA THR A 134 -1.40 10.79 6.65
C THR A 134 -0.29 9.73 6.58
N PRO A 135 -0.53 8.52 6.05
CA PRO A 135 0.53 7.55 5.85
C PRO A 135 1.72 8.10 5.06
N ALA A 136 1.48 8.85 3.97
CA ALA A 136 2.55 9.51 3.20
C ALA A 136 3.36 10.50 4.05
N GLN A 137 2.71 11.32 4.85
CA GLN A 137 3.40 12.26 5.74
C GLN A 137 4.20 11.54 6.83
N LEU A 138 3.66 10.45 7.39
CA LEU A 138 4.35 9.65 8.39
C LEU A 138 5.63 9.03 7.81
N TYR A 139 5.57 8.44 6.61
CA TYR A 139 6.75 7.88 5.95
C TYR A 139 7.85 8.94 5.75
N ARG A 140 7.51 10.13 5.23
CA ARG A 140 8.48 11.22 5.05
C ARG A 140 9.11 11.67 6.36
N ALA A 141 8.27 11.93 7.37
CA ALA A 141 8.73 12.40 8.66
C ALA A 141 9.59 11.35 9.38
N ALA A 142 9.19 10.08 9.33
CA ALA A 142 9.91 8.98 9.96
C ALA A 142 11.25 8.70 9.28
N ILE A 143 11.31 8.63 7.95
CA ILE A 143 12.58 8.40 7.24
C ILE A 143 13.59 9.50 7.59
N MET A 144 13.16 10.76 7.58
CA MET A 144 14.01 11.89 7.95
C MET A 144 14.46 11.83 9.43
N ALA A 145 13.55 11.51 10.36
CA ALA A 145 13.88 11.40 11.78
C ALA A 145 14.81 10.22 12.08
N ILE A 146 14.58 9.07 11.45
CA ILE A 146 15.40 7.86 11.63
C ILE A 146 16.79 8.09 11.05
N ASN A 147 16.93 8.70 9.87
CA ASN A 147 18.26 9.02 9.32
C ASN A 147 19.06 9.94 10.26
N ARG A 148 18.43 10.97 10.85
CA ARG A 148 19.10 11.82 11.84
C ARG A 148 19.46 11.04 13.11
N TYR A 149 18.59 10.14 13.57
CA TYR A 149 18.89 9.26 14.69
C TYR A 149 20.09 8.36 14.37
N THR A 150 20.14 7.77 13.19
CA THR A 150 21.26 6.89 12.81
C THR A 150 22.56 7.66 12.61
N GLU A 151 22.51 8.85 12.01
CA GLU A 151 23.70 9.71 11.86
C GLU A 151 24.29 10.08 13.23
N ALA A 152 23.43 10.41 14.20
CA ALA A 152 23.88 10.76 15.55
C ALA A 152 24.44 9.57 16.35
N ASN A 153 23.96 8.34 16.11
CA ASN A 153 24.27 7.18 16.96
C ASN A 153 25.15 6.12 16.28
N PHE A 154 25.32 6.17 14.96
CA PHE A 154 25.98 5.13 14.16
C PHE A 154 26.94 5.75 13.14
N SER A 155 28.00 6.39 13.65
CA SER A 155 29.14 6.88 12.84
C SER A 155 28.76 7.83 11.69
N ASN A 156 27.77 8.71 11.89
CA ASN A 156 27.33 9.69 10.90
C ASN A 156 26.87 9.08 9.56
N ALA A 157 26.23 7.90 9.63
CA ALA A 157 25.68 7.23 8.47
C ALA A 157 24.14 7.20 8.48
N PRO A 158 23.48 7.40 7.31
CA PRO A 158 22.05 7.20 7.20
C PRO A 158 21.71 5.70 7.30
N PHE A 159 20.48 5.38 7.68
CA PHE A 159 20.02 4.01 7.97
C PHE A 159 20.36 3.02 6.84
N ALA A 160 20.12 3.41 5.58
CA ALA A 160 20.38 2.57 4.41
C ALA A 160 21.86 2.20 4.20
N LYS A 161 22.78 2.92 4.83
CA LYS A 161 24.24 2.71 4.75
C LYS A 161 24.82 2.01 5.99
N LEU A 162 23.99 1.71 6.99
CA LEU A 162 24.41 0.94 8.14
C LEU A 162 24.68 -0.52 7.77
N MET A 163 25.49 -1.18 8.60
CA MET A 163 25.64 -2.63 8.55
C MET A 163 24.31 -3.31 8.91
N ALA A 164 24.06 -4.50 8.36
CA ALA A 164 22.81 -5.24 8.57
C ALA A 164 22.44 -5.40 10.06
N ALA A 165 23.42 -5.73 10.91
CA ALA A 165 23.19 -5.87 12.34
C ALA A 165 22.77 -4.56 13.03
N ASP A 166 23.23 -3.41 12.53
CA ASP A 166 22.83 -2.10 13.07
C ASP A 166 21.48 -1.66 12.51
N GLN A 167 21.15 -2.01 11.26
CA GLN A 167 19.79 -1.86 10.73
C GLN A 167 18.79 -2.64 11.58
N ASP A 168 19.10 -3.88 11.93
CA ASP A 168 18.26 -4.71 12.80
C ASP A 168 18.08 -4.07 14.18
N LYS A 169 19.16 -3.58 14.80
CA LYS A 169 19.06 -2.87 16.10
C LYS A 169 18.14 -1.67 16.04
N VAL A 170 18.23 -0.87 15.00
CA VAL A 170 17.36 0.31 14.82
C VAL A 170 15.91 -0.13 14.63
N LEU A 171 15.64 -1.13 13.78
CA LEU A 171 14.29 -1.65 13.54
C LEU A 171 13.67 -2.25 14.81
N MET A 172 14.41 -3.08 15.55
CA MET A 172 13.97 -3.63 16.84
C MET A 172 13.72 -2.52 17.87
N GLY A 173 14.57 -1.49 17.92
CA GLY A 173 14.38 -0.35 18.80
C GLY A 173 13.17 0.51 18.44
N LEU A 174 12.78 0.58 17.16
CA LEU A 174 11.54 1.22 16.73
C LEU A 174 10.32 0.36 17.13
N GLU A 175 10.40 -0.96 16.97
CA GLU A 175 9.36 -1.92 17.36
C GLU A 175 9.06 -1.88 18.87
N SER A 176 10.11 -1.92 19.71
CA SER A 176 9.98 -1.84 21.16
C SER A 176 9.55 -0.46 21.64
N GLY A 177 9.88 0.59 20.87
CA GLY A 177 9.67 1.99 21.22
C GLY A 177 10.84 2.61 21.99
N ASP A 178 11.99 1.96 22.03
CA ASP A 178 13.22 2.46 22.68
C ASP A 178 13.88 3.60 21.88
N VAL A 179 13.77 3.56 20.56
CA VAL A 179 14.24 4.63 19.69
C VAL A 179 13.29 5.82 19.77
N LYS A 180 13.77 6.93 20.34
CA LYS A 180 13.01 8.19 20.43
C LYS A 180 13.32 9.08 19.22
N LEU A 181 12.32 9.26 18.39
CA LEU A 181 12.36 10.16 17.24
C LEU A 181 11.87 11.55 17.65
N ASP A 182 12.35 12.57 16.96
CA ASP A 182 11.96 13.95 17.19
C ASP A 182 10.71 14.34 16.38
N ASN A 183 10.30 15.61 16.49
CA ASN A 183 9.17 16.18 15.73
C ASN A 183 7.81 15.48 15.93
N GLY A 184 7.67 14.73 17.03
CA GLY A 184 6.43 14.01 17.37
C GLY A 184 6.14 12.81 16.47
N VAL A 185 7.16 12.24 15.83
CA VAL A 185 7.02 10.99 15.08
C VAL A 185 7.04 9.82 16.06
N ASP A 186 6.00 8.98 16.03
CA ASP A 186 6.00 7.72 16.76
C ASP A 186 6.68 6.63 15.93
N GLY A 187 7.90 6.26 16.34
CA GLY A 187 8.69 5.22 15.69
C GLY A 187 8.01 3.85 15.68
N LYS A 188 7.23 3.54 16.72
CA LYS A 188 6.52 2.26 16.83
C LYS A 188 5.36 2.17 15.86
N SER A 189 4.58 3.24 15.73
CA SER A 189 3.54 3.34 14.70
C SER A 189 4.12 3.24 13.29
N PHE A 190 5.25 3.89 13.02
CA PHE A 190 5.95 3.77 11.73
C PHE A 190 6.38 2.32 11.46
N PHE A 191 7.06 1.66 12.40
CA PHE A 191 7.50 0.27 12.23
C PHE A 191 6.33 -0.67 11.99
N THR A 192 5.25 -0.52 12.78
CA THR A 192 4.03 -1.34 12.63
C THR A 192 3.43 -1.19 11.24
N MET A 193 3.35 0.04 10.72
CA MET A 193 2.83 0.31 9.38
C MET A 193 3.76 -0.21 8.29
N LEU A 194 5.09 -0.05 8.43
CA LEU A 194 6.06 -0.60 7.49
C LEU A 194 5.95 -2.12 7.40
N LEU A 195 5.86 -2.81 8.54
CA LEU A 195 5.68 -4.26 8.60
C LEU A 195 4.37 -4.69 7.94
N GLN A 196 3.28 -4.00 8.23
CA GLN A 196 1.97 -4.27 7.62
C GLN A 196 2.02 -4.10 6.10
N ASN A 197 2.51 -2.95 5.61
CA ASN A 197 2.60 -2.70 4.17
C ASN A 197 3.60 -3.63 3.45
N THR A 198 4.64 -4.09 4.16
CA THR A 198 5.57 -5.09 3.62
C THR A 198 4.83 -6.41 3.38
N LYS A 199 4.04 -6.88 4.34
CA LYS A 199 3.22 -8.09 4.20
C LYS A 199 2.18 -7.94 3.09
N GLU A 200 1.50 -6.80 3.04
CA GLU A 200 0.51 -6.50 1.99
C GLU A 200 1.14 -6.54 0.60
N GLY A 201 2.25 -5.83 0.38
CA GLY A 201 2.93 -5.85 -0.92
C GLY A 201 3.54 -7.20 -1.26
N TYR A 202 3.96 -7.99 -0.28
CA TYR A 202 4.58 -9.29 -0.51
C TYR A 202 3.55 -10.35 -0.93
N PHE A 203 2.33 -10.29 -0.38
CA PHE A 203 1.27 -11.27 -0.67
C PHE A 203 0.14 -10.75 -1.57
N SER A 204 0.16 -9.49 -1.99
CA SER A 204 -0.85 -8.91 -2.89
C SER A 204 -0.83 -9.54 -4.27
N ASP A 205 -1.86 -9.25 -5.06
CA ASP A 205 -1.84 -9.58 -6.48
C ASP A 205 -0.77 -8.74 -7.21
N PRO A 206 0.03 -9.34 -8.12
CA PRO A 206 1.07 -8.63 -8.85
C PRO A 206 0.63 -7.38 -9.62
N ILE A 207 -0.66 -7.24 -9.93
CA ILE A 207 -1.20 -6.04 -10.60
C ILE A 207 -0.94 -4.77 -9.79
N TYR A 208 -0.75 -4.87 -8.47
CA TYR A 208 -0.49 -3.70 -7.62
C TYR A 208 1.00 -3.33 -7.55
N GLY A 209 1.87 -4.04 -8.28
CA GLY A 209 3.31 -3.80 -8.33
C GLY A 209 4.13 -4.57 -7.28
N GLY A 210 3.46 -5.28 -6.37
CA GLY A 210 4.08 -6.19 -5.39
C GLY A 210 4.11 -7.63 -5.90
N ASN A 211 4.50 -8.57 -5.04
CA ASN A 211 4.51 -10.02 -5.32
C ASN A 211 4.91 -10.40 -6.76
N LYS A 212 6.00 -9.80 -7.26
CA LYS A 212 6.44 -9.92 -8.65
C LYS A 212 6.52 -11.39 -9.06
N ASP A 213 6.01 -11.69 -10.25
CA ASP A 213 5.95 -13.04 -10.81
C ASP A 213 5.20 -14.06 -9.93
N MET A 214 4.35 -13.58 -9.01
CA MET A 214 3.63 -14.39 -8.01
C MET A 214 4.60 -15.19 -7.13
N GLY A 215 5.79 -14.65 -6.87
CA GLY A 215 6.87 -15.35 -6.17
C GLY A 215 6.47 -15.84 -4.77
N ALA A 216 5.84 -14.97 -3.98
CA ALA A 216 5.35 -15.34 -2.64
C ALA A 216 4.22 -16.37 -2.72
N TRP A 217 3.36 -16.27 -3.73
CA TRP A 217 2.28 -17.25 -3.93
C TRP A 217 2.81 -18.63 -4.31
N LYS A 218 3.80 -18.70 -5.21
CA LYS A 218 4.49 -19.95 -5.56
C LYS A 218 5.15 -20.57 -4.32
N MET A 219 5.78 -19.75 -3.48
CA MET A 219 6.43 -20.17 -2.25
C MET A 219 5.45 -20.85 -1.28
N ILE A 220 4.28 -20.26 -1.05
CA ILE A 220 3.27 -20.81 -0.11
C ILE A 220 2.30 -21.81 -0.74
N GLY A 221 2.45 -22.10 -2.04
CA GLY A 221 1.52 -22.96 -2.78
C GLY A 221 0.13 -22.33 -2.99
N PHE A 222 0.02 -21.01 -2.97
CA PHE A 222 -1.24 -20.32 -3.25
C PHE A 222 -1.48 -20.21 -4.76
N PRO A 223 -2.56 -20.81 -5.29
CA PRO A 223 -2.83 -20.85 -6.73
C PRO A 223 -3.36 -19.52 -7.31
N GLY A 224 -3.65 -18.49 -6.52
CA GLY A 224 -4.08 -17.18 -7.02
C GLY A 224 -5.58 -17.08 -7.32
N ALA A 225 -5.94 -16.29 -8.33
CA ALA A 225 -7.31 -15.94 -8.68
C ALA A 225 -7.95 -16.90 -9.71
N HIS A 226 -7.90 -18.22 -9.48
CA HIS A 226 -8.65 -19.16 -10.32
C HIS A 226 -10.16 -19.06 -10.06
N TYR A 227 -10.96 -19.30 -11.10
CA TYR A 227 -12.42 -19.26 -11.02
C TYR A 227 -12.99 -20.24 -9.98
N ASN A 228 -12.46 -21.47 -9.90
CA ASN A 228 -12.82 -22.41 -8.85
C ASN A 228 -11.71 -23.45 -8.61
N TYR A 229 -11.82 -24.15 -7.49
CA TYR A 229 -10.94 -25.24 -7.06
C TYR A 229 -11.66 -26.57 -6.91
N ARG A 230 -12.72 -26.81 -7.71
CA ARG A 230 -13.66 -27.94 -7.50
C ARG A 230 -12.95 -29.29 -7.40
N ASP A 231 -11.93 -29.52 -8.23
CA ASP A 231 -11.16 -30.77 -8.26
C ASP A 231 -10.25 -30.99 -7.03
N TRP A 232 -10.05 -29.94 -6.23
CA TRP A 232 -9.17 -29.92 -5.06
C TRP A 232 -9.91 -29.87 -3.72
N VAL A 233 -11.23 -29.64 -3.70
CA VAL A 233 -12.02 -29.47 -2.46
C VAL A 233 -11.92 -30.68 -1.53
N ALA A 234 -11.89 -31.90 -2.08
CA ALA A 234 -11.81 -33.14 -1.31
C ALA A 234 -10.36 -33.62 -1.02
N ARG A 235 -9.34 -32.94 -1.56
CA ARG A 235 -7.93 -33.36 -1.50
C ARG A 235 -7.20 -32.67 -0.35
N HIS A 236 -7.48 -33.14 0.86
CA HIS A 236 -6.87 -32.56 2.07
C HIS A 236 -5.41 -32.98 2.24
N GLY A 237 -4.53 -32.04 2.58
CA GLY A 237 -3.11 -32.30 2.83
C GLY A 237 -2.27 -32.55 1.56
N GLU A 238 -2.89 -32.58 0.37
CA GLU A 238 -2.18 -32.64 -0.90
C GLU A 238 -1.68 -31.26 -1.31
N THR A 239 -0.47 -31.20 -1.87
CA THR A 239 0.07 -29.96 -2.43
C THR A 239 -0.68 -29.57 -3.70
N VAL A 240 -1.22 -28.35 -3.74
CA VAL A 240 -1.86 -27.80 -4.94
C VAL A 240 -0.79 -27.51 -5.98
N THR A 241 -0.80 -28.25 -7.09
CA THR A 241 0.19 -28.13 -8.18
C THR A 241 -0.22 -27.16 -9.28
N ILE A 242 -1.36 -26.48 -9.10
CA ILE A 242 -1.84 -25.50 -10.07
C ILE A 242 -0.93 -24.27 -10.05
N LYS A 243 -0.38 -23.91 -11.21
CA LYS A 243 0.42 -22.69 -11.34
C LYS A 243 -0.41 -21.44 -10.95
N PRO A 244 0.17 -20.44 -10.28
CA PRO A 244 -0.59 -19.26 -9.89
C PRO A 244 -1.14 -18.44 -11.07
N VAL A 245 -2.24 -17.71 -10.83
CA VAL A 245 -2.88 -16.79 -11.78
C VAL A 245 -3.23 -15.48 -11.07
N SER A 246 -2.88 -14.35 -11.67
CA SER A 246 -3.23 -13.00 -11.19
C SER A 246 -4.61 -12.56 -11.71
N LEU A 247 -5.19 -11.50 -11.16
CA LEU A 247 -6.43 -10.87 -11.60
C LEU A 247 -6.46 -10.45 -13.08
N LEU A 248 -5.31 -10.16 -13.69
CA LEU A 248 -5.20 -9.92 -15.15
C LEU A 248 -4.97 -11.21 -15.95
N GLY A 249 -5.15 -12.38 -15.34
CA GLY A 249 -4.91 -13.67 -15.96
C GLY A 249 -3.41 -14.01 -16.05
N ARG A 250 -3.08 -14.89 -17.01
CA ARG A 250 -1.68 -15.14 -17.42
C ARG A 250 -1.42 -14.50 -18.78
N PRO A 251 -0.16 -14.15 -19.10
CA PRO A 251 0.22 -13.79 -20.47
C PRO A 251 -0.16 -14.83 -21.54
N GLY A 252 -0.36 -16.10 -21.15
CA GLY A 252 -0.80 -17.20 -22.03
C GLY A 252 -2.31 -17.50 -22.01
N TRP A 253 -3.12 -16.71 -21.29
CA TRP A 253 -4.59 -16.73 -21.36
C TRP A 253 -5.05 -15.67 -22.37
N THR A 254 -4.64 -15.79 -23.62
CA THR A 254 -5.35 -15.11 -24.71
C THR A 254 -6.61 -15.90 -24.99
N GLN A 255 -7.76 -15.23 -24.91
CA GLN A 255 -9.04 -15.76 -25.37
C GLN A 255 -8.86 -16.26 -26.82
N ALA A 256 -9.15 -17.54 -27.05
CA ALA A 256 -9.15 -18.14 -28.38
C ALA A 256 -10.30 -17.60 -29.22
#